data_AF-A0A938VCK4-F1
#
_entry.id   AF-A0A938VCK4-F1
#
_cell.length_a   1.000
_cell.length_b   1.000
_cell.length_c   1.000
_cell.angle_alpha   90.00
_cell.angle_beta   90.00
_cell.angle_gamma   90.00
#
_symmetry.space_group_name_H-M   'P 1'
#
loop_
_entity.id
_entity.type
_entity.pdbx_description
1 polymer ?
#
loop_
_entity_poly.entity_id
_entity_poly.type
_entity_poly.pdbx_seq_one_letter_code
_entity_poly.pdbx_strand_id
1 'polypeptide(L)' 'MAHVVDSLIAAVPPLSRERATEIMLDAHNHGRARVIVCPLEQAELYRDRLLSRRLTATIEAA' A
#
# COMPACT_ATOMS: atom_id res chain seq x y z
N MET A 1 -6.74 7.51 -9.29
CA MET A 1 -6.38 7.80 -7.89
C MET A 1 -7.27 7.05 -6.89
N ALA A 2 -8.61 7.13 -7.00
CA ALA A 2 -9.53 6.42 -6.08
C ALA A 2 -9.29 4.91 -5.96
N HIS A 3 -9.07 4.20 -7.09
CA HIS A 3 -8.74 2.75 -7.09
C HIS A 3 -7.56 2.39 -6.20
N VAL A 4 -6.53 3.24 -6.13
CA VAL A 4 -5.34 3.01 -5.29
C VAL A 4 -5.72 3.11 -3.82
N VAL A 5 -6.50 4.13 -3.44
CA VAL A 5 -6.98 4.33 -2.06
C VAL A 5 -7.84 3.15 -1.61
N ASP A 6 -8.81 2.74 -2.42
CA ASP A 6 -9.71 1.63 -2.07
C ASP A 6 -8.95 0.28 -2.02
N SER A 7 -7.94 0.11 -2.87
CA SER A 7 -7.07 -1.07 -2.85
C SER A 7 -6.17 -1.10 -1.62
N LEU A 8 -5.63 0.04 -1.18
CA LEU A 8 -4.83 0.15 0.05
C LEU A 8 -5.65 -0.21 1.28
N ILE A 9 -6.84 0.36 1.44
CA ILE A 9 -7.73 0.09 2.59
C ILE A 9 -8.12 -1.40 2.63
N ALA A 10 -8.44 -1.99 1.47
CA ALA A 10 -8.89 -3.37 1.43
C ALA A 10 -7.74 -4.40 1.56
N ALA A 11 -6.53 -4.07 1.12
CA ALA A 11 -5.37 -4.96 1.22
C ALA A 11 -4.68 -4.87 2.59
N VAL A 12 -4.65 -3.67 3.20
CA VAL A 12 -3.90 -3.34 4.41
C VAL A 12 -4.89 -2.83 5.48
N PRO A 13 -5.49 -3.74 6.28
CA PRO A 13 -6.56 -3.40 7.23
C PRO A 13 -6.26 -2.27 8.23
N PRO A 14 -5.00 -2.06 8.68
CA PRO A 14 -4.68 -0.94 9.57
C PRO A 14 -4.80 0.47 8.95
N LEU A 15 -4.95 0.62 7.63
CA LEU A 15 -4.99 1.93 7.00
C LEU A 15 -6.36 2.60 7.11
N SER A 16 -6.39 3.84 7.59
CA SER A 16 -7.55 4.72 7.42
C SER A 16 -7.64 5.22 5.97
N ARG A 17 -8.81 5.75 5.60
CA ARG A 17 -8.98 6.40 4.28
C ARG A 17 -8.11 7.64 4.14
N GLU A 18 -7.91 8.44 5.20
CA GLU A 18 -6.99 9.58 5.12
C GLU A 18 -5.56 9.09 4.84
N ARG A 19 -5.08 8.10 5.60
CA ARG A 19 -3.71 7.61 5.44
C ARG A 19 -3.47 6.96 4.07
N ALA A 20 -4.44 6.20 3.57
CA ALA A 20 -4.37 5.64 2.23
C ALA A 20 -4.36 6.72 1.13
N THR A 21 -5.03 7.85 1.38
CA THR A 21 -5.04 9.00 0.47
C THR A 21 -3.69 9.72 0.45
N GLU A 22 -3.07 9.93 1.62
CA GLU A 22 -1.72 10.49 1.74
C GLU A 22 -0.68 9.63 1.00
N ILE A 23 -0.67 8.31 1.27
CA ILE A 23 0.24 7.36 0.61
C ILE A 23 0.06 7.39 -0.91
N MET A 24 -1.18 7.43 -1.37
CA MET A 24 -1.50 7.49 -2.80
C MET A 24 -0.99 8.77 -3.44
N LEU A 25 -1.17 9.93 -2.78
CA LEU A 25 -0.66 11.22 -3.25
C LEU A 25 0.87 11.24 -3.29
N ASP A 26 1.53 10.74 -2.24
CA ASP A 26 2.99 10.65 -2.19
C ASP A 26 3.54 9.79 -3.32
N ALA A 27 2.94 8.62 -3.56
CA ALA A 27 3.34 7.74 -4.65
C ALA A 27 3.09 8.36 -6.03
N HIS A 28 1.98 9.08 -6.20
CA HIS A 28 1.67 9.76 -7.46
C HIS A 28 2.66 10.89 -7.79
N ASN A 29 3.04 11.67 -6.78
CA ASN A 29 3.90 12.84 -6.95
C ASN A 29 5.39 12.49 -6.98
N HIS A 30 5.81 11.44 -6.25
CA HIS A 30 7.23 11.08 -6.09
C HIS A 30 7.60 9.72 -6.69
N GLY A 31 6.66 9.03 -7.32
CA GLY A 31 6.85 7.72 -7.96
C GLY A 31 6.82 6.53 -7.00
N ARG A 32 6.91 6.74 -5.69
CA ARG A 32 6.78 5.69 -4.66
C ARG A 32 6.40 6.27 -3.30
N ALA A 33 5.82 5.44 -2.43
CA ALA A 33 5.55 5.78 -1.04
C ALA A 33 5.68 4.54 -0.13
N ARG A 34 6.07 4.76 1.13
CA ARG A 34 6.08 3.71 2.15
C ARG A 34 4.68 3.52 2.72
N VAL A 35 4.14 2.30 2.57
CA VAL A 35 2.78 1.96 3.03
C VAL A 35 2.74 1.69 4.54
N ILE A 36 3.52 0.71 5.00
CA ILE A 36 3.56 0.25 6.40
C ILE A 36 4.88 -0.46 6.69
N VAL A 37 5.31 -0.45 7.95
CA VAL A 37 6.40 -1.31 8.46
C VAL A 37 5.75 -2.39 9.33
N CYS A 38 6.06 -3.66 9.03
CA CYS A 38 5.49 -4.83 9.71
C CYS A 38 6.42 -6.04 9.57
N PRO A 39 6.19 -7.14 10.32
CA PRO A 39 6.90 -8.41 10.10
C PRO A 39 6.82 -8.88 8.63
N LEU A 40 7.86 -9.57 8.16
CA LEU A 40 8.00 -9.97 6.75
C LEU A 40 6.78 -10.74 6.22
N GLU A 41 6.24 -11.69 7.00
CA GLU A 41 5.06 -12.48 6.61
C GLU A 41 3.83 -11.61 6.32
N GLN A 42 3.59 -10.57 7.13
CA GLN A 42 2.50 -9.63 6.89
C GLN A 42 2.75 -8.76 5.66
N ALA A 43 4.00 -8.33 5.46
CA ALA A 43 4.39 -7.55 4.28
C ALA A 43 4.16 -8.36 2.98
N GLU A 44 4.48 -9.66 2.99
CA GLU A 44 4.23 -10.57 1.86
C GLU A 44 2.73 -10.72 1.58
N LEU A 45 1.92 -10.96 2.62
CA LEU A 45 0.47 -11.05 2.49
C LEU A 45 -0.13 -9.76 1.90
N TYR A 46 0.30 -8.59 2.36
CA TYR A 46 -0.19 -7.31 1.86
C TYR A 46 0.26 -7.04 0.43
N ARG A 47 1.52 -7.34 0.09
CA ARG A 47 2.05 -7.24 -1.28
C ARG A 47 1.21 -8.06 -2.24
N ASP A 48 0.94 -9.33 -1.93
CA ASP A 48 0.21 -10.23 -2.83
C ASP A 48 -1.25 -9.77 -3.04
N ARG A 49 -1.89 -9.27 -1.97
CA ARG A 49 -3.21 -8.61 -2.07
C ARG A 49 -3.18 -7.38 -2.97
N LEU A 50 -2.16 -6.52 -2.88
CA LEU A 50 -2.02 -5.34 -3.73
C LEU A 50 -1.74 -5.74 -5.19
N LEU A 51 -0.87 -6.73 -5.42
CA LEU A 51 -0.57 -7.27 -6.75
C LEU A 51 -1.83 -7.84 -7.42
N SER A 52 -2.67 -8.58 -6.69
CA SER A 52 -3.95 -9.10 -7.22
C SER A 52 -4.92 -7.99 -7.66
N ARG A 53 -4.75 -6.77 -7.15
CA ARG A 53 -5.52 -5.57 -7.48
C ARG A 53 -4.87 -4.72 -8.58
N ARG A 54 -3.88 -5.28 -9.28
CA ARG A 54 -3.10 -4.64 -10.35
C ARG A 54 -2.30 -3.42 -9.88
N LEU A 55 -1.87 -3.42 -8.62
CA LEU A 55 -0.93 -2.42 -8.09
C LEU A 55 0.47 -3.00 -8.01
N THR A 56 1.48 -2.17 -8.22
CA THR A 56 2.87 -2.54 -7.95
C THR A 56 3.17 -2.30 -6.47
N ALA A 57 3.63 -3.34 -5.78
CA ALA A 57 4.04 -3.27 -4.38
C ALA A 57 5.35 -4.07 -4.20
N THR A 58 6.27 -3.52 -3.42
CA THR A 58 7.59 -4.12 -3.13
C THR A 58 7.82 -4.13 -1.62
N ILE A 59 8.76 -4.96 -1.18
CA ILE A 59 9.16 -5.08 0.24
C ILE A 59 10.64 -4.72 0.32
N GLU A 60 11.01 -3.92 1.32
CA GLU A 60 12.40 -3.56 1.65
C GLU A 60 12.65 -3.79 3.15
N ALA A 61 13.88 -4.16 3.52
CA ALA A 61 14.27 -4.23 4.92
C ALA A 61 14.31 -2.81 5.52
N ALA A 62 13.83 -2.67 6.76
CA ALA A 62 13.72 -1.38 7.44
C ALA A 62 15.07 -0.89 7.98
#